data_AF-X0YUT6-F1
#
_entry.id   AF-X0YUT6-F1
#
_cell.length_a   1.000
_cell.length_b   1.000
_cell.length_c   1.000
_cell.angle_alpha   90.00
_cell.angle_beta   90.00
_cell.angle_gamma   90.00
#
_symmetry.space_group_name_H-M   'P 1'
#
loop_
_entity.id
_entity.type
_entity.pdbx_description
1 polymer ?
#
loop_
_entity_poly.entity_id
_entity_poly.type
_entity_poly.pdbx_seq_one_letter_code
_entity_poly.pdbx_strand_id
1 'polypeptide(L)'
;MLVDLRNKGITGKQAEKALEEAGITVNKNMIPFDPQKPWVASGIRIGTPAVTTRGMKEKDMGVIAEMMNRILNDTENMKVKEGVRKEVESFCKKFI
;
A
#
# COMPACT_ATOMS: atom_id res chain seq x y z
N MET A 1 0.16 -1.34 -11.78
CA MET A 1 -1.22 -0.83 -11.56
C MET A 1 -1.15 0.54 -10.90
N LEU A 2 -2.05 1.45 -11.29
CA LEU A 2 -2.21 2.77 -10.66
C LEU A 2 -3.54 2.80 -9.91
N VAL A 3 -3.52 3.25 -8.66
CA VAL A 3 -4.71 3.31 -7.80
C VAL A 3 -5.01 4.78 -7.47
N ASP A 4 -6.24 5.19 -7.73
CA ASP A 4 -6.79 6.49 -7.35
C ASP A 4 -7.34 6.41 -5.92
N LEU A 5 -6.92 7.34 -5.05
CA LEU A 5 -7.28 7.37 -3.63
C LEU A 5 -8.31 8.46 -3.29
N ARG A 6 -8.79 9.21 -4.29
CA ARG A 6 -9.77 10.29 -4.06
C ARG A 6 -11.05 9.82 -3.40
N ASN A 7 -11.50 8.60 -3.69
CA ASN A 7 -12.66 7.98 -3.05
C ASN A 7 -12.48 7.73 -1.55
N LYS A 8 -11.23 7.66 -1.06
CA LYS A 8 -10.88 7.50 0.35
C LYS A 8 -10.55 8.84 1.03
N GLY A 9 -10.52 9.95 0.29
CA GLY A 9 -10.22 11.28 0.83
C GLY A 9 -8.77 11.45 1.32
N ILE A 10 -7.86 10.57 0.91
CA ILE A 10 -6.44 10.60 1.30
C ILE A 10 -5.54 10.91 0.10
N THR A 11 -4.39 11.51 0.37
CA THR A 11 -3.38 11.79 -0.66
C THR A 11 -2.46 10.60 -0.91
N GLY A 12 -1.80 10.58 -2.07
CA GLY A 12 -0.75 9.60 -2.38
C GLY A 12 0.38 9.65 -1.37
N LYS A 13 0.79 10.84 -0.92
CA LYS A 13 1.80 11.03 0.14
C LYS A 13 1.39 10.43 1.48
N GLN A 14 0.13 10.62 1.90
CA GLN A 14 -0.37 10.01 3.14
C GLN A 14 -0.41 8.49 3.04
N ALA A 15 -0.91 7.96 1.94
CA ALA A 15 -0.99 6.52 1.69
C ALA A 15 0.41 5.86 1.65
N GLU A 16 1.36 6.47 0.93
CA GLU A 16 2.76 6.01 0.85
C GLU A 16 3.36 5.90 2.26
N LYS A 17 3.25 6.97 3.06
CA LYS A 17 3.79 7.01 4.43
C LYS A 17 3.12 5.98 5.35
N ALA A 18 1.79 5.89 5.35
CA ALA A 18 1.06 4.99 6.23
C ALA A 18 1.34 3.51 5.91
N LEU A 19 1.45 3.16 4.63
CA LEU A 19 1.83 1.82 4.19
C LEU A 19 3.28 1.50 4.55
N GLU A 20 4.21 2.45 4.38
CA GLU A 20 5.62 2.30 4.76
C GLU A 20 5.79 2.01 6.26
N GLU A 21 5.07 2.74 7.11
CA GLU A 21 5.06 2.50 8.57
C GLU A 21 4.58 1.07 8.91
N ALA A 22 3.62 0.55 8.14
CA ALA A 22 3.12 -0.81 8.24
C ALA A 22 4.02 -1.87 7.53
N GLY A 23 5.16 -1.48 6.97
CA GLY A 23 6.11 -2.40 6.31
C GLY A 23 5.77 -2.73 4.85
N ILE A 24 4.86 -1.98 4.22
CA ILE A 24 4.47 -2.15 2.81
C ILE A 24 4.99 -0.96 1.99
N THR A 25 5.94 -1.20 1.10
CA THR A 25 6.50 -0.13 0.26
C THR A 25 5.70 0.04 -1.02
N VAL A 26 5.20 1.26 -1.25
CA VAL A 26 4.58 1.70 -2.51
C VAL A 26 5.17 3.05 -2.93
N ASN A 27 4.82 3.54 -4.12
CA ASN A 27 5.21 4.86 -4.57
C ASN A 27 3.98 5.74 -4.82
N LYS A 28 3.93 6.93 -4.22
CA LYS A 28 2.94 7.95 -4.61
C LYS A 28 3.11 8.29 -6.08
N ASN A 29 2.00 8.45 -6.79
CA ASN A 29 2.04 8.69 -8.23
C ASN A 29 0.84 9.54 -8.66
N MET A 30 1.07 10.43 -9.63
CA MET A 30 -0.02 11.23 -10.18
C MET A 30 -1.02 10.34 -10.92
N ILE A 31 -2.28 10.77 -10.90
CA ILE A 31 -3.38 10.17 -11.67
C ILE A 31 -3.80 11.08 -12.83
N PRO A 32 -4.55 10.59 -13.82
CA PRO A 32 -5.16 11.45 -14.82
C PRO A 32 -6.00 12.56 -14.16
N PHE A 33 -5.76 13.81 -14.56
CA PHE A 33 -6.42 14.99 -14.00
C PHE A 33 -6.22 15.12 -12.48
N ASP A 34 -5.01 14.85 -11.99
CA ASP A 34 -4.68 14.92 -10.56
C ASP A 34 -4.95 16.33 -10.00
N PRO A 35 -5.84 16.48 -8.99
CA PRO A 35 -6.07 17.77 -8.33
C PRO A 35 -4.93 18.17 -7.40
N GLN A 36 -4.09 17.21 -6.99
CA GLN A 36 -2.98 17.44 -6.08
C GLN A 36 -1.70 17.78 -6.82
N LYS A 37 -0.82 18.50 -6.13
CA LYS A 37 0.49 18.88 -6.68
C LYS A 37 1.42 17.66 -6.79
N PRO A 38 2.41 17.66 -7.70
CA PRO A 38 3.25 16.47 -7.97
C PRO A 38 3.96 15.88 -6.75
N TRP A 39 4.28 16.69 -5.72
CA TRP A 39 4.92 16.19 -4.50
C TRP A 39 3.96 15.50 -3.51
N VAL A 40 2.65 15.67 -3.70
CA VAL A 40 1.58 15.09 -2.88
C VAL A 40 0.95 13.90 -3.61
N ALA A 41 0.50 14.15 -4.85
CA ALA A 41 -0.27 13.24 -5.71
C ALA A 41 -1.59 12.73 -5.08
N SER A 42 -2.49 12.22 -5.92
CA SER A 42 -3.77 11.62 -5.48
C SER A 42 -3.82 10.10 -5.60
N GLY A 43 -2.72 9.45 -5.99
CA GLY A 43 -2.69 8.00 -6.19
C GLY A 43 -1.39 7.33 -5.74
N ILE A 44 -1.39 6.00 -5.85
CA ILE A 44 -0.22 5.14 -5.60
C ILE A 44 -0.03 4.14 -6.74
N ARG A 45 1.23 3.83 -7.06
CA ARG A 45 1.59 2.80 -8.03
C ARG A 45 1.99 1.52 -7.31
N ILE A 46 1.37 0.42 -7.74
CA ILE A 46 1.60 -0.94 -7.22
C ILE A 46 2.17 -1.79 -8.34
N GLY A 47 3.23 -2.55 -8.03
CA GLY A 47 3.86 -3.49 -8.93
C GLY A 47 4.03 -4.85 -8.26
N THR A 48 3.82 -5.92 -9.02
CA THR A 48 4.03 -7.30 -8.60
C THR A 48 5.44 -7.87 -8.81
N PRO A 49 6.34 -7.35 -9.68
CA PRO A 49 7.63 -8.01 -9.97
C PRO A 49 8.44 -8.39 -8.73
N ALA A 50 8.56 -7.48 -7.75
CA ALA A 50 9.33 -7.74 -6.54
C ALA A 50 8.78 -8.90 -5.70
N VAL A 51 7.46 -9.02 -5.57
CA VAL A 51 6.81 -10.08 -4.78
C VAL A 51 6.71 -11.39 -5.55
N THR A 52 6.50 -11.36 -6.86
CA THR A 52 6.45 -12.56 -7.70
C THR A 52 7.81 -13.23 -7.83
N THR A 53 8.91 -12.46 -7.87
CA THR A 53 10.28 -13.02 -7.86
C THR A 53 10.59 -13.79 -6.57
N ARG A 54 9.90 -13.46 -5.46
CA ARG A 54 10.00 -14.17 -4.18
C ARG A 54 9.04 -15.36 -4.06
N GLY A 55 8.35 -15.72 -5.14
CA GLY A 55 7.47 -16.89 -5.19
C GLY A 55 6.02 -16.65 -4.77
N MET A 56 5.61 -15.40 -4.52
CA MET A 56 4.21 -15.08 -4.23
C MET A 56 3.33 -15.24 -5.48
N LYS A 57 2.11 -15.77 -5.30
CA LYS A 57 1.15 -16.09 -6.37
C LYS A 57 -0.15 -15.29 -6.25
N GLU A 58 -1.13 -15.57 -7.10
CA GLU A 58 -2.40 -14.84 -7.20
C GLU A 58 -3.17 -14.81 -5.87
N LYS A 59 -3.16 -15.92 -5.13
CA LYS A 59 -3.81 -16.00 -3.80
C LYS A 59 -3.14 -15.08 -2.77
N ASP A 60 -1.83 -14.91 -2.89
CA ASP A 60 -1.04 -14.05 -2.00
C ASP A 60 -1.31 -12.57 -2.27
N MET A 61 -1.62 -12.20 -3.51
CA MET A 61 -1.98 -10.82 -3.86
C MET A 61 -3.26 -10.36 -3.16
N GLY A 62 -4.22 -11.27 -2.93
CA GLY A 62 -5.42 -10.98 -2.15
C GLY A 62 -5.11 -10.63 -0.70
N VAL A 63 -4.18 -11.37 -0.08
CA VAL A 63 -3.72 -11.10 1.29
C VAL A 63 -3.04 -9.73 1.38
N ILE A 64 -2.16 -9.42 0.43
CA ILE A 64 -1.49 -8.11 0.35
C ILE A 64 -2.53 -6.99 0.18
N ALA A 65 -3.50 -7.15 -0.72
CA ALA A 65 -4.54 -6.16 -0.96
C ALA A 65 -5.39 -5.90 0.29
N GLU A 66 -5.71 -6.93 1.08
CA GLU A 66 -6.46 -6.78 2.33
C GLU A 66 -5.66 -6.01 3.40
N MET A 67 -4.37 -6.35 3.58
CA MET A 67 -3.48 -5.61 4.46
C MET A 67 -3.38 -4.13 4.06
N MET A 68 -3.25 -3.85 2.76
CA MET A 68 -3.23 -2.48 2.25
C MET A 68 -4.56 -1.76 2.51
N ASN A 69 -5.70 -2.39 2.23
CA ASN A 69 -7.01 -1.76 2.39
C ASN A 69 -7.29 -1.38 3.85
N ARG A 70 -6.91 -2.22 4.81
CA ARG A 70 -7.03 -1.91 6.25
C ARG A 70 -6.28 -0.64 6.63
N ILE A 71 -5.07 -0.44 6.11
CA ILE A 71 -4.27 0.78 6.35
C ILE A 71 -4.88 1.98 5.64
N LEU A 72 -5.31 1.82 4.39
CA LEU A 72 -5.85 2.94 3.59
C LEU A 72 -7.23 3.41 4.05
N ASN A 73 -7.98 2.60 4.82
CA ASN A 73 -9.25 3.02 5.41
C ASN A 73 -9.07 3.91 6.65
N ASP A 74 -7.91 3.85 7.31
CA ASP A 74 -7.63 4.64 8.51
C ASP A 74 -6.10 4.87 8.63
N THR A 75 -5.59 5.84 7.87
CA THR A 75 -4.15 6.08 7.72
C THR A 75 -3.47 6.62 8.96
N GLU A 76 -4.20 7.03 10.00
CA GLU A 76 -3.65 7.56 11.25
C GLU A 76 -3.69 6.54 12.39
N ASN A 77 -4.32 5.38 12.18
CA ASN A 77 -4.51 4.38 13.23
C ASN A 77 -3.27 3.53 13.47
N MET A 78 -2.50 3.93 14.48
CA MET A 78 -1.26 3.27 14.87
C MET A 78 -1.46 1.79 15.25
N LYS A 79 -2.58 1.43 15.88
CA LYS A 79 -2.85 0.03 16.25
C LYS A 79 -3.03 -0.85 15.01
N VAL A 80 -3.73 -0.34 13.99
CA VAL A 80 -3.89 -1.06 12.72
C VAL A 80 -2.55 -1.21 12.01
N LYS A 81 -1.74 -0.14 11.95
CA LYS A 81 -0.39 -0.17 11.37
C LYS A 81 0.52 -1.20 12.03
N GLU A 82 0.58 -1.20 13.36
CA GLU A 82 1.40 -2.16 14.11
C GLU A 82 0.92 -3.61 13.91
N GLY A 83 -0.39 -3.83 13.88
CA GLY A 83 -0.97 -5.15 13.63
C GLY A 83 -0.62 -5.66 12.23
N VAL A 84 -0.83 -4.83 11.21
CA VAL A 84 -0.47 -5.16 9.82
C VAL A 84 1.04 -5.37 9.68
N ARG A 85 1.88 -4.57 10.35
CA ARG A 85 3.33 -4.75 10.29
C ARG A 85 3.77 -6.14 10.73
N LYS A 86 3.23 -6.63 11.86
CA LYS A 86 3.50 -7.99 12.35
C LYS A 86 3.01 -9.05 11.36
N GLU A 87 1.86 -8.81 10.75
CA GLU A 87 1.29 -9.68 9.72
C GLU A 87 2.17 -9.74 8.47
N VAL A 88 2.65 -8.60 7.99
CA VAL A 88 3.61 -8.49 6.87
C VAL A 88 4.89 -9.25 7.18
N GLU A 89 5.48 -9.07 8.37
CA GLU A 89 6.68 -9.79 8.78
C GLU A 89 6.46 -11.31 8.80
N SER A 90 5.33 -11.77 9.35
CA SER A 90 4.96 -13.19 9.38
C SER A 90 4.72 -13.73 7.98
N PHE A 91 4.07 -12.95 7.11
CA PHE A 91 3.75 -13.31 5.75
C PHE A 91 5.01 -13.45 4.90
N CYS A 92 5.89 -12.45 4.93
CA CYS A 92 7.14 -12.45 4.18
C CYS A 92 8.06 -13.63 4.56
N LYS A 93 8.05 -14.09 5.82
CA LYS A 93 8.83 -15.27 6.27
C LYS A 93 8.43 -16.59 5.61
N LYS A 94 7.25 -16.66 4.96
CA LYS A 94 6.81 -17.85 4.20
C LYS A 94 7.50 -17.97 2.85
N PHE A 95 8.16 -16.91 2.40
CA PHE A 95 8.75 -16.78 1.09
C PHE A 95 10.26 -16.56 1.23
N ILE A 96 11.01 -17.00 0.21
CA ILE A 96 12.47 -16.91 0.17
C ILE A 96 12.81 -15.74 -0.74
#